data_AF-A0A9K3NKN2-F1
#
_entry.id   AF-A0A9K3NKN2-F1
#
_cell.length_a   1.000
_cell.length_b   1.000
_cell.length_c   1.000
_cell.angle_alpha   90.00
_cell.angle_beta   90.00
_cell.angle_gamma   90.00
#
_symmetry.space_group_name_H-M   'P 1'
#
loop_
_entity.id
_entity.type
_entity.pdbx_description
1 polymer ?
#
loop_
_entity_poly.entity_id
_entity_poly.type
_entity_poly.pdbx_seq_one_letter_code
_entity_poly.pdbx_strand_id
1 'polypeptide(L)'
;MLRYVREDTRYLLYIYDLMKRKLLSSSTDPNCPEASLVEVYQHSYDLCMQLYQKEILTENSYLNIYGLYDADLNGQQLGIFAQMPVTTGKLRHLLKSRHPYIERNLGSFVGIFKHSMQNGAAFVPVAKKIVEDDYLTRMKIVKEIHEHN
;
A
#
# COMPACT_ATOMS: atom_id res chain seq x y z
N MET A 1 -10.21 -12.32 -21.89
CA MET A 1 -10.61 -12.27 -20.46
C MET A 1 -11.23 -13.59 -19.98
N LEU A 2 -12.25 -14.16 -20.63
CA LEU A 2 -12.89 -15.40 -20.13
C LEU A 2 -11.96 -16.62 -20.01
N ARG A 3 -10.96 -16.75 -20.89
CA ARG A 3 -9.96 -17.83 -20.78
C ARG A 3 -9.09 -17.69 -19.53
N TYR A 4 -8.76 -16.46 -19.14
CA TYR A 4 -7.94 -16.15 -17.96
C TYR A 4 -8.66 -16.57 -16.67
N VAL A 5 -9.89 -16.12 -16.48
CA VAL A 5 -10.71 -16.45 -15.29
C VAL A 5 -10.97 -17.96 -15.17
N ARG A 6 -11.12 -18.65 -16.31
CA ARG A 6 -11.27 -20.11 -16.32
C ARG A 6 -9.99 -20.80 -15.89
N GLU A 7 -8.85 -20.40 -16.44
CA GLU A 7 -7.58 -21.07 -16.16
C GLU A 7 -7.13 -20.87 -14.69
N ASP A 8 -7.45 -19.72 -14.07
CA ASP A 8 -7.15 -19.43 -12.65
C ASP A 8 -7.77 -20.45 -11.68
N THR A 9 -8.96 -20.98 -12.01
CA THR A 9 -9.69 -21.92 -11.14
C THR A 9 -9.68 -23.36 -11.63
N ARG A 10 -9.36 -23.58 -12.92
CA ARG A 10 -9.43 -24.88 -13.60
C ARG A 10 -8.66 -25.99 -12.90
N TYR A 11 -7.48 -25.68 -12.36
CA TYR A 11 -6.60 -26.68 -11.74
C TYR A 11 -6.59 -26.62 -10.21
N LEU A 12 -7.40 -25.77 -9.59
CA LEU A 12 -7.30 -25.51 -8.15
C LEU A 12 -7.53 -26.77 -7.31
N LEU A 13 -8.51 -27.60 -7.68
CA LEU A 13 -8.78 -28.88 -7.01
C LEU A 13 -7.66 -29.90 -7.21
N TYR A 14 -7.09 -29.95 -8.42
CA TYR A 14 -5.95 -30.82 -8.73
C TYR A 14 -4.71 -30.42 -7.92
N ILE A 15 -4.45 -29.12 -7.80
CA ILE A 15 -3.37 -28.57 -6.98
C ILE A 15 -3.61 -28.89 -5.50
N TYR A 16 -4.84 -28.75 -5.02
CA TYR A 16 -5.22 -29.12 -3.66
C TYR A 16 -4.91 -30.59 -3.36
N ASP A 17 -5.29 -31.53 -4.23
CA ASP A 17 -5.02 -32.96 -4.03
C ASP A 17 -3.52 -33.29 -4.06
N LEU A 18 -2.74 -32.60 -4.89
CA LEU A 18 -1.28 -32.73 -4.92
C LEU A 18 -0.65 -32.21 -3.63
N MET A 19 -1.04 -31.02 -3.19
CA MET A 19 -0.51 -30.40 -1.97
C MET A 19 -0.88 -31.19 -0.73
N LYS A 20 -2.12 -31.67 -0.64
CA LYS A 20 -2.58 -32.54 0.45
C LYS A 20 -1.74 -33.82 0.55
N ARG A 21 -1.51 -34.51 -0.58
CA ARG A 21 -0.64 -35.70 -0.61
C ARG A 21 0.80 -35.37 -0.19
N LYS A 22 1.33 -34.24 -0.66
CA LYS A 22 2.69 -33.81 -0.32
C LYS A 22 2.84 -33.53 1.18
N LEU A 23 1.88 -32.81 1.78
CA LEU A 23 1.87 -32.50 3.21
C LEU A 23 1.77 -33.76 4.08
N LEU A 24 0.93 -34.73 3.67
CA LEU A 24 0.83 -36.02 4.36
C LEU A 24 2.14 -36.83 4.24
N SER A 25 2.83 -36.75 3.09
CA SER A 25 4.12 -37.45 2.89
C SER A 25 5.31 -36.78 3.58
N SER A 26 5.21 -35.48 3.90
CA SER A 26 6.27 -34.70 4.55
C SER A 26 6.15 -34.63 6.07
N SER A 27 5.16 -35.30 6.68
CA SER A 27 5.00 -35.27 8.14
C SER A 27 6.20 -35.91 8.83
N THR A 28 6.81 -35.14 9.73
CA THR A 28 7.99 -35.53 10.53
C THR A 28 7.62 -36.43 11.72
N ASP A 29 6.36 -36.44 12.16
CA ASP A 29 5.89 -37.20 13.34
C ASP A 29 5.08 -38.45 12.93
N PRO A 30 5.58 -39.66 13.20
CA PRO A 30 4.87 -40.91 12.88
C PRO A 30 3.57 -41.12 13.68
N ASN A 31 3.35 -40.37 14.77
CA ASN A 31 2.14 -40.49 15.59
C ASN A 31 1.01 -39.56 15.13
N CYS A 32 1.33 -38.50 14.36
CA CYS A 32 0.34 -37.54 13.87
C CYS A 32 0.68 -37.08 12.44
N PRO A 33 0.41 -37.91 11.42
CA PRO A 33 0.66 -37.57 10.02
C PRO A 33 -0.17 -36.39 9.51
N GLU A 34 -1.23 -36.00 10.23
CA GLU A 34 -2.14 -34.92 9.85
C GLU A 34 -1.76 -33.55 10.41
N ALA A 35 -0.76 -33.46 11.30
CA ALA A 35 -0.41 -32.22 12.00
C ALA A 35 -0.16 -31.03 11.03
N SER A 36 0.65 -31.24 9.98
CA SER A 36 0.91 -30.21 8.97
C SER A 36 -0.32 -29.83 8.13
N LEU A 37 -1.25 -30.77 7.93
CA LEU A 37 -2.50 -30.51 7.22
C LEU A 37 -3.47 -29.69 8.09
N VAL A 38 -3.56 -30.03 9.39
CA VAL A 38 -4.36 -29.32 10.38
C VAL A 38 -3.86 -27.88 10.53
N GLU A 39 -2.54 -27.66 10.57
CA GLU A 39 -1.95 -26.32 10.61
C GLU A 39 -2.35 -25.47 9.40
N VAL A 40 -2.29 -26.03 8.18
CA VAL A 40 -2.73 -25.33 6.96
C VAL A 40 -4.22 -24.97 7.02
N TYR A 41 -5.07 -25.87 7.53
CA TYR A 41 -6.49 -25.57 7.71
C TYR A 41 -6.74 -24.51 8.76
N GLN A 42 -6.02 -24.56 9.88
CA GLN A 42 -6.13 -23.55 10.92
C GLN A 42 -5.73 -22.17 10.38
N HIS A 43 -4.60 -22.09 9.67
CA HIS A 43 -4.16 -20.85 9.05
C HIS A 43 -5.16 -20.33 7.99
N SER A 44 -5.72 -21.23 7.19
CA SER A 44 -6.76 -20.89 6.20
C SER A 44 -8.03 -20.36 6.88
N TYR A 45 -8.42 -20.96 8.00
CA TYR A 45 -9.54 -20.50 8.82
C TYR A 45 -9.27 -19.10 9.37
N ASP A 46 -8.09 -18.87 9.95
CA ASP A 46 -7.70 -17.57 10.49
C ASP A 46 -7.73 -16.49 9.40
N LEU A 47 -7.24 -16.79 8.19
CA LEU A 47 -7.31 -15.90 7.02
C LEU A 47 -8.76 -15.60 6.61
N CYS A 48 -9.63 -16.61 6.55
CA CYS A 48 -11.05 -16.40 6.21
C CYS A 48 -11.79 -15.57 7.27
N MET A 49 -11.33 -15.60 8.52
CA MET A 49 -11.86 -14.79 9.61
C MET A 49 -11.32 -13.36 9.65
N GLN A 50 -10.30 -13.02 8.85
CA GLN A 50 -9.78 -11.66 8.77
C GLN A 50 -10.84 -10.72 8.18
N LEU A 51 -11.18 -9.69 8.94
CA LEU A 51 -12.05 -8.63 8.47
C LEU A 51 -11.25 -7.62 7.67
N TYR A 52 -11.77 -7.25 6.50
CA TYR A 52 -11.22 -6.15 5.73
C TYR A 52 -11.31 -4.86 6.56
N GLN A 53 -10.15 -4.28 6.88
CA GLN A 53 -10.05 -2.96 7.45
C GLN A 53 -9.64 -1.99 6.35
N LYS A 54 -10.43 -0.93 6.16
CA LYS A 54 -10.08 0.14 5.23
C LYS A 54 -8.77 0.79 5.68
N GLU A 55 -7.79 0.89 4.77
CA GLU A 55 -6.52 1.55 5.04
C GLU A 55 -6.75 2.99 5.51
N ILE A 56 -6.20 3.32 6.69
CA ILE A 56 -6.24 4.67 7.22
C ILE A 56 -5.01 5.41 6.70
N LEU A 57 -5.24 6.43 5.89
CA LEU A 57 -4.17 7.30 5.42
C LEU A 57 -3.73 8.21 6.56
N THR A 58 -2.56 7.92 7.11
CA THR A 58 -1.86 8.76 8.08
C THR A 58 -1.00 9.77 7.32
N GLU A 59 -0.56 10.84 8.00
CA GLU A 59 0.29 11.87 7.38
C GLU A 59 1.50 11.27 6.66
N ASN A 60 2.09 10.16 7.15
CA ASN A 60 3.24 9.51 6.52
C ASN A 60 2.89 8.42 5.48
N SER A 61 1.61 8.09 5.27
CA SER A 61 1.21 7.00 4.36
C SER A 61 1.61 7.26 2.90
N TYR A 62 1.85 8.51 2.51
CA TYR A 62 2.37 8.83 1.17
C TYR A 62 3.78 8.28 0.94
N LEU A 63 4.57 8.03 1.99
CA LEU A 63 5.93 7.48 1.85
C LEU A 63 5.93 6.08 1.26
N ASN A 64 4.89 5.29 1.52
CA ASN A 64 4.73 3.95 0.96
C ASN A 64 4.62 3.99 -0.58
N ILE A 65 3.90 4.99 -1.12
CA ILE A 65 3.73 5.19 -2.57
C ILE A 65 5.07 5.52 -3.24
N TYR A 66 5.96 6.22 -2.53
CA TYR A 66 7.29 6.57 -3.02
C TYR A 66 8.35 5.49 -2.75
N GLY A 67 7.99 4.36 -2.13
CA GLY A 67 8.93 3.32 -1.73
C GLY A 67 9.93 3.77 -0.65
N LEU A 68 9.58 4.81 0.12
CA LEU A 68 10.43 5.44 1.13
C LEU A 68 10.04 5.04 2.56
N TYR A 69 9.17 4.04 2.73
CA TYR A 69 8.68 3.62 4.05
C TYR A 69 9.81 3.03 4.93
N ASP A 70 10.73 2.27 4.32
CA ASP A 70 11.91 1.71 5.00
C ASP A 70 13.12 2.65 4.95
N ALA A 71 12.99 3.83 4.35
CA ALA A 71 14.04 4.82 4.41
C ALA A 71 13.88 5.56 5.75
N ASP A 72 14.81 5.36 6.68
CA ASP A 72 14.93 6.08 7.95
C ASP A 72 15.22 7.58 7.73
N LEU A 73 14.26 8.28 7.14
CA LEU A 73 14.34 9.69 6.80
C LEU A 73 14.02 10.50 8.04
N ASN A 74 14.91 11.40 8.40
CA ASN A 74 14.68 12.34 9.49
C ASN A 74 13.50 13.27 9.14
N GLY A 75 12.79 13.80 10.14
CA GLY A 75 11.64 14.70 9.94
C GLY A 75 11.96 15.93 9.08
N GLN A 76 13.21 16.42 9.11
CA GLN A 76 13.66 17.47 8.18
C GLN A 76 13.67 17.01 6.73
N GLN A 77 14.14 15.79 6.44
CA GLN A 77 14.17 15.24 5.09
C GLN A 77 12.73 15.00 4.60
N LEU A 78 11.88 14.40 5.43
CA LEU A 78 10.45 14.21 5.12
C LEU A 78 9.75 15.53 4.77
N GLY A 79 10.00 16.59 5.53
CA GLY A 79 9.47 17.92 5.24
C GLY A 79 9.94 18.52 3.91
N ILE A 80 11.09 18.10 3.39
CA ILE A 80 11.59 18.51 2.06
C ILE A 80 10.87 17.72 0.96
N PHE A 81 10.69 16.41 1.15
CA PHE A 81 9.96 15.54 0.21
C PHE A 81 8.47 15.94 0.11
N ALA A 82 7.82 16.27 1.23
CA ALA A 82 6.44 16.75 1.25
C ALA A 82 6.24 18.05 0.44
N GLN A 83 7.27 18.89 0.34
CA GLN A 83 7.22 20.14 -0.43
C GLN A 83 7.45 19.97 -1.94
N MET A 84 7.82 18.76 -2.39
CA MET A 84 8.05 18.40 -3.80
C MET A 84 8.73 19.51 -4.62
N PRO A 85 10.02 19.81 -4.37
CA PRO A 85 10.69 20.93 -5.00
C PRO A 85 10.96 20.68 -6.48
N VAL A 86 10.18 21.34 -7.33
CA VAL A 86 10.25 21.27 -8.81
C VAL A 86 11.45 22.04 -9.40
N THR A 87 12.18 22.79 -8.58
CA THR A 87 13.33 23.62 -9.01
C THR A 87 14.55 23.36 -8.14
N THR A 88 15.73 23.32 -8.76
CA THR A 88 17.02 23.11 -8.07
C THR A 88 17.31 24.18 -7.02
N GLY A 89 16.94 25.44 -7.27
CA GLY A 89 17.06 26.52 -6.29
C GLY A 89 16.19 26.31 -5.05
N LYS A 90 14.96 25.82 -5.23
CA LYS A 90 14.05 25.51 -4.11
C LYS A 90 14.57 24.32 -3.29
N LEU A 91 15.03 23.26 -3.96
CA LEU A 91 15.64 22.10 -3.31
C LEU A 91 16.91 22.50 -2.54
N ARG A 92 17.77 23.34 -3.14
CA ARG A 92 18.99 23.85 -2.48
C ARG A 92 18.67 24.69 -1.24
N HIS A 93 17.69 25.59 -1.35
CA HIS A 93 17.24 26.41 -0.21
C HIS A 93 16.68 25.55 0.93
N LEU A 94 15.92 24.51 0.60
CA LEU A 94 15.34 23.57 1.57
C LEU A 94 16.40 22.71 2.27
N LEU A 95 17.44 22.29 1.56
CA LEU A 95 18.53 21.50 2.10
C LEU A 95 19.52 22.32 2.95
N LYS A 96 19.41 23.66 2.98
CA LYS A 96 20.27 24.59 3.73
C LYS A 96 21.77 24.26 3.61
N SER A 97 22.19 23.75 2.45
CA SER A 97 23.55 23.25 2.15
C SER A 97 24.14 22.22 3.13
N ARG A 98 23.29 21.46 3.83
CA ARG A 98 23.74 20.45 4.83
C ARG A 98 24.12 19.10 4.22
N HIS A 99 23.87 18.88 2.94
CA HIS A 99 24.02 17.57 2.28
C HIS A 99 24.84 17.67 0.99
N PRO A 100 26.19 17.69 1.08
CA PRO A 100 27.09 17.90 -0.06
C PRO A 100 26.86 16.90 -1.21
N TYR A 101 26.51 15.65 -0.89
CA TYR A 101 26.22 14.61 -1.88
C TYR A 101 24.93 14.86 -2.67
N ILE A 102 23.91 15.43 -2.03
CA ILE A 102 22.64 15.78 -2.67
C ILE A 102 22.81 17.05 -3.50
N GLU A 103 23.61 18.01 -3.02
CA GLU A 103 23.89 19.26 -3.74
C GLU A 103 24.59 19.05 -5.09
N ARG A 104 25.48 18.05 -5.16
CA ARG A 104 26.15 17.65 -6.41
C ARG A 104 25.19 17.04 -7.43
N ASN A 105 24.05 16.50 -6.98
CA ASN A 105 23.11 15.74 -7.79
C ASN A 105 21.70 16.35 -7.84
N LEU A 106 21.56 17.65 -7.53
CA LEU A 106 20.25 18.33 -7.46
C LEU A 106 19.41 18.17 -8.73
N GLY A 107 20.06 18.17 -9.90
CA GLY A 107 19.38 17.99 -11.19
C GLY A 107 18.65 16.66 -11.28
N SER A 108 19.31 15.57 -10.85
CA SER A 108 18.73 14.23 -10.85
C SER A 108 17.56 14.12 -9.87
N PHE A 109 17.71 14.65 -8.65
CA PHE A 109 16.62 14.68 -7.66
C PHE A 109 15.41 15.48 -8.15
N VAL A 110 15.62 16.67 -8.71
CA VAL A 110 14.55 17.48 -9.31
C VAL A 110 13.89 16.77 -10.49
N GLY A 111 14.67 16.02 -11.28
CA GLY A 111 14.15 15.16 -12.34
C GLY A 111 13.21 14.08 -11.81
N ILE A 112 13.60 13.38 -10.75
CA ILE A 112 12.77 12.38 -10.07
C ILE A 112 11.49 13.02 -9.53
N PHE A 113 11.59 14.16 -8.85
CA PHE A 113 10.42 14.90 -8.34
C PHE A 113 9.45 15.29 -9.46
N LYS A 114 9.96 15.82 -10.58
CA LYS A 114 9.13 16.20 -11.74
C LYS A 114 8.42 15.01 -12.34
N HIS A 115 9.13 13.90 -12.52
CA HIS A 115 8.55 12.69 -13.10
C HIS A 115 7.46 12.10 -12.20
N SER A 116 7.71 12.03 -10.89
CA SER A 116 6.70 11.61 -9.90
C SER A 116 5.48 12.52 -9.88
N MET A 117 5.65 13.85 -10.01
CA MET A 117 4.52 14.78 -10.11
C MET A 117 3.68 14.62 -11.38
N GLN A 118 4.33 14.37 -12.52
CA GLN A 118 3.63 14.11 -13.77
C GLN A 118 2.78 12.83 -13.69
N ASN A 119 3.31 11.79 -13.04
CA ASN A 119 2.55 10.58 -12.74
C ASN A 119 1.40 10.86 -11.76
N GLY A 120 1.62 11.75 -10.78
CA GLY A 120 0.62 12.22 -9.82
C GLY A 120 -0.58 12.94 -10.45
N ALA A 121 -0.41 13.64 -11.57
CA ALA A 121 -1.48 14.40 -12.22
C ALA A 121 -2.69 13.53 -12.63
N ALA A 122 -2.45 12.26 -12.96
CA ALA A 122 -3.51 11.29 -13.26
C ALA A 122 -4.40 10.97 -12.04
N PHE A 123 -3.87 11.12 -10.82
CA PHE A 123 -4.57 10.84 -9.57
C PHE A 123 -5.30 12.05 -8.99
N VAL A 124 -5.03 13.27 -9.48
CA VAL A 124 -5.66 14.52 -9.00
C VAL A 124 -7.19 14.50 -9.14
N PRO A 125 -7.80 14.05 -10.27
CA PRO A 125 -9.25 13.98 -10.40
C PRO A 125 -9.87 12.98 -9.41
N VAL A 126 -9.19 11.85 -9.19
CA VAL A 126 -9.63 10.80 -8.26
C VAL A 126 -9.60 11.31 -6.82
N ALA A 127 -8.52 11.99 -6.42
CA ALA A 127 -8.39 12.57 -5.10
C ALA A 127 -9.46 13.64 -4.83
N LYS A 128 -9.74 14.52 -5.79
CA LYS A 128 -10.82 15.53 -5.66
C LYS A 128 -12.18 14.89 -5.44
N LYS A 129 -12.49 13.84 -6.20
CA LYS A 129 -13.76 13.12 -6.07
C LYS A 129 -13.92 12.48 -4.68
N ILE A 130 -12.86 11.86 -4.16
CA ILE A 130 -12.87 11.26 -2.81
C ILE A 130 -13.15 12.32 -1.73
N VAL A 131 -12.55 13.49 -1.86
CA VAL A 131 -12.74 14.60 -0.93
C VAL A 131 -14.17 15.14 -1.01
N GLU A 132 -14.70 15.34 -2.22
CA GLU A 132 -16.10 15.74 -2.43
C GLU A 132 -17.10 14.72 -1.86
N ASP A 133 -16.85 13.42 -2.07
CA ASP A 133 -17.66 12.33 -1.54
C ASP A 133 -17.62 12.30 0.01
N ASP A 134 -16.47 12.55 0.63
CA ASP A 134 -16.33 12.64 2.09
C ASP A 134 -17.10 13.84 2.67
N TYR A 135 -16.98 15.03 2.04
CA TYR A 135 -17.75 16.21 2.45
C TYR A 135 -19.26 15.99 2.33
N LEU A 136 -19.71 15.36 1.26
CA LEU A 136 -21.13 15.06 1.05
C LEU A 136 -21.65 14.06 2.09
N THR A 137 -20.83 13.08 2.45
CA THR A 137 -21.15 12.09 3.50
C THR A 137 -21.28 12.78 4.86
N ARG A 138 -20.34 13.66 5.22
CA ARG A 138 -20.42 14.44 6.46
C ARG A 138 -21.64 15.36 6.51
N MET A 139 -21.97 16.01 5.40
CA MET A 139 -23.14 16.90 5.31
C MET A 139 -24.47 16.14 5.44
N LYS A 140 -24.56 14.90 4.92
CA LYS A 140 -25.74 14.04 5.11
C LYS A 140 -25.93 13.67 6.58
N ILE A 141 -24.86 13.25 7.26
CA ILE A 141 -24.88 12.90 8.69
C ILE A 141 -25.35 14.10 9.53
N VAL A 142 -24.85 15.31 9.26
CA VAL A 142 -25.26 16.52 10.00
C VAL A 142 -26.75 16.85 9.79
N LYS A 143 -27.28 16.65 8.58
CA LYS A 143 -28.71 16.87 8.29
C LYS A 143 -29.59 15.84 8.99
N GLU A 144 -29.22 14.57 8.96
CA GLU A 144 -29.95 13.50 9.65
C GLU A 144 -29.98 13.72 11.18
N ILE A 145 -28.91 14.24 11.77
CA ILE A 145 -28.87 14.60 13.20
C ILE A 145 -29.79 15.80 13.52
N HIS A 146 -29.95 16.73 12.59
CA HIS A 146 -30.81 17.90 12.78
C HIS A 146 -32.30 17.59 12.57
N GLU A 147 -32.64 16.67 11.66
CA GLU A 147 -34.02 16.23 11.41
C GLU A 147 -34.58 15.31 12.52
N HIS A 148 -33.72 14.70 13.32
CA HIS A 148 -34.09 13.81 14.45
C HIS A 148 -34.13 14.50 15.83
N ASN A 149 -33.94 15.83 15.90
CA ASN A 149 -34.06 16.66 17.11
C ASN A 149 -35.24 17.64 16.97
#